data_AF-A0AAQ3B3K4-F1
#
_entry.id   AF-A0AAQ3B3K4-F1
#
_cell.length_a   1.000
_cell.length_b   1.000
_cell.length_c   1.000
_cell.angle_alpha   90.00
_cell.angle_beta   90.00
_cell.angle_gamma   90.00
#
_symmetry.space_group_name_H-M   'P 1'
#
loop_
_entity.id
_entity.type
_entity.pdbx_description
1 polymer ?
#
loop_
_entity_poly.entity_id
_entity_poly.type
_entity_poly.pdbx_seq_one_letter_code
_entity_poly.pdbx_strand_id
1 'polypeptide(L)'
;MSNLKTKLRQIIRKTRDEWAMFAVKEMGISSETVAKSYGYRSSCDLEQTLKQGEKDADSYIGSEPCARSLTSDVSKTTIFD
;
A
#
# COMPACT_ATOMS: atom_id res chain seq x y z
N MET A 1 5.25 -14.24 -22.37
CA MET A 1 4.15 -13.99 -21.41
C MET A 1 3.42 -12.72 -21.85
N SER A 2 2.08 -12.70 -21.89
CA SER A 2 1.34 -11.49 -22.28
C SER A 2 1.55 -10.37 -21.25
N ASN A 3 1.64 -9.12 -21.74
CA ASN A 3 1.82 -7.92 -20.92
C ASN A 3 0.81 -7.86 -19.74
N LEU A 4 -0.44 -8.26 -19.99
CA LEU A 4 -1.50 -8.32 -18.97
C LEU A 4 -1.16 -9.27 -17.81
N LYS A 5 -0.67 -10.48 -18.09
CA LYS A 5 -0.33 -11.47 -17.04
C LYS A 5 0.80 -10.94 -16.14
N THR A 6 1.78 -10.26 -16.73
CA THR A 6 2.88 -9.64 -15.98
C THR A 6 2.39 -8.51 -15.09
N LYS A 7 1.58 -7.58 -15.62
CA LYS A 7 1.00 -6.47 -14.85
C LYS A 7 0.11 -6.96 -13.71
N LEU A 8 -0.73 -7.96 -13.96
CA LEU A 8 -1.59 -8.54 -12.94
C LEU A 8 -0.77 -9.17 -11.80
N ARG A 9 0.32 -9.88 -12.13
CA ARG A 9 1.22 -10.45 -11.14
C ARG A 9 1.89 -9.37 -10.29
N GLN A 10 2.26 -8.23 -10.87
CA GLN A 10 2.82 -7.10 -10.14
C GLN A 10 1.80 -6.50 -9.16
N ILE A 11 0.55 -6.31 -9.59
CA ILE A 11 -0.51 -5.78 -8.73
C ILE A 11 -0.75 -6.71 -7.55
N ILE A 12 -0.94 -8.01 -7.79
CA ILE A 12 -1.17 -9.00 -6.73
C ILE A 12 -0.01 -9.02 -5.73
N ARG A 13 1.24 -8.96 -6.20
CA ARG A 13 2.41 -8.90 -5.33
C ARG A 13 2.43 -7.64 -4.49
N LYS A 14 2.19 -6.47 -5.10
CA LYS A 14 2.17 -5.19 -4.40
C LYS A 14 1.11 -5.17 -3.30
N THR A 15 -0.12 -5.59 -3.63
CA THR A 15 -1.21 -5.67 -2.65
C THR A 15 -0.88 -6.62 -1.51
N ARG A 16 -0.34 -7.81 -1.81
CA ARG A 16 0.09 -8.76 -0.78
C ARG A 16 1.13 -8.13 0.16
N ASP A 17 2.14 -7.47 -0.41
CA ASP A 17 3.24 -6.88 0.34
C ASP A 17 2.73 -5.73 1.24
N GLU A 18 1.86 -4.85 0.74
CA GLU A 18 1.25 -3.77 1.54
C GLU A 18 0.44 -4.29 2.74
N TRP A 19 -0.42 -5.28 2.53
CA TRP A 19 -1.23 -5.86 3.60
C TRP A 19 -0.40 -6.67 4.60
N ALA A 20 0.64 -7.36 4.13
CA ALA A 20 1.55 -8.09 5.01
C ALA A 20 2.35 -7.11 5.91
N MET A 21 2.79 -5.98 5.35
CA MET A 21 3.46 -4.94 6.14
C MET A 21 2.52 -4.33 7.20
N PHE A 22 1.29 -3.98 6.81
CA PHE A 22 0.28 -3.47 7.74
C PHE A 22 0.02 -4.47 8.88
N ALA A 23 -0.12 -5.75 8.57
CA ALA A 23 -0.37 -6.79 9.57
C ALA A 23 0.77 -6.94 10.60
N VAL A 24 2.01 -6.83 10.16
CA VAL A 24 3.16 -6.91 11.08
C VAL A 24 3.30 -5.62 11.89
N LYS A 25 3.24 -4.45 11.24
CA LYS A 25 3.56 -3.16 11.85
C LYS A 25 2.42 -2.59 12.70
N GLU A 26 1.23 -2.54 12.13
CA GLU A 26 0.08 -1.87 12.75
C GLU A 26 -0.72 -2.83 13.64
N MET A 27 -0.81 -4.11 13.23
CA MET A 27 -1.58 -5.11 13.99
C MET A 27 -0.71 -5.96 14.93
N GLY A 28 0.62 -5.83 14.89
CA GLY A 28 1.54 -6.57 15.77
C GLY A 28 1.53 -8.09 15.56
N ILE A 29 1.09 -8.57 14.40
CA ILE A 29 1.06 -10.01 14.10
C ILE A 29 2.48 -10.47 13.79
N SER A 30 2.86 -11.65 14.28
CA SER A 30 4.21 -12.17 14.05
C SER A 30 4.50 -12.37 12.55
N SER A 31 5.71 -11.99 12.13
CA SER A 31 6.18 -12.16 10.75
C SER A 31 6.07 -13.60 10.26
N GLU A 32 6.26 -14.59 11.13
CA GLU A 32 6.08 -16.00 10.81
C GLU A 32 4.63 -16.33 10.41
N THR A 33 3.67 -15.84 11.20
CA THR A 33 2.23 -16.06 10.95
C THR A 33 1.80 -15.37 9.65
N VAL A 34 2.24 -14.13 9.43
CA VAL A 34 1.93 -13.38 8.22
C VAL A 34 2.58 -14.02 7.00
N ALA A 35 3.86 -14.40 7.08
CA ALA A 35 4.57 -15.02 5.96
C ALA A 35 3.89 -16.30 5.49
N LYS A 36 3.49 -17.18 6.43
CA LYS A 36 2.75 -18.40 6.11
C LYS A 36 1.38 -18.11 5.49
N SER A 37 0.64 -17.15 6.04
CA SER A 37 -0.73 -16.86 5.60
C SER A 37 -0.79 -16.16 4.25
N TYR A 38 0.21 -15.34 3.93
CA TYR A 38 0.28 -14.56 2.69
C TYR A 38 1.09 -15.26 1.59
N GLY A 39 1.56 -16.49 1.83
CA GLY A 39 2.24 -17.31 0.83
C GLY A 39 3.66 -16.83 0.50
N TYR A 40 4.38 -16.29 1.48
CA TYR A 40 5.83 -16.11 1.39
C TYR A 40 6.54 -17.46 1.56
N ARG A 41 7.76 -17.60 1.03
CA ARG A 41 8.51 -18.85 1.21
C ARG A 41 9.08 -18.98 2.61
N SER A 42 9.36 -17.85 3.25
CA SER A 42 9.88 -17.78 4.61
C SER A 42 9.50 -16.46 5.27
N SER A 43 9.62 -16.38 6.61
CA SER A 43 9.54 -15.11 7.34
C SER A 43 10.65 -14.13 6.93
N CYS A 44 11.82 -14.63 6.55
CA CYS A 44 12.93 -13.81 6.09
C CYS A 44 12.59 -13.06 4.79
N ASP A 45 11.86 -13.69 3.87
CA ASP A 45 11.39 -13.03 2.63
C ASP A 45 10.49 -11.83 2.95
N LEU A 46 9.60 -11.99 3.95
CA LEU A 46 8.72 -10.91 4.41
C LEU A 46 9.51 -9.79 5.09
N GLU A 47 10.51 -10.13 5.91
CA GLU A 47 11.39 -9.14 6.55
C GLU A 47 12.18 -8.30 5.54
N GLN A 48 12.60 -8.88 4.42
CA GLN A 48 13.23 -8.12 3.34
C GLN A 48 12.25 -7.13 2.70
N THR A 49 11.00 -7.54 2.48
CA THR A 49 9.94 -6.65 1.99
C THR A 49 9.65 -5.51 2.98
N LEU A 50 9.59 -5.80 4.28
CA LEU A 50 9.42 -4.80 5.34
C LEU A 50 10.54 -3.76 5.35
N LYS A 51 11.81 -4.21 5.23
CA LYS A 51 12.98 -3.32 5.16
C LYS A 51 13.01 -2.45 3.90
N GLN A 52 12.50 -2.97 2.78
CA GLN A 52 12.39 -2.18 1.55
C GLN A 52 11.25 -1.15 1.68
N GLY A 53 10.11 -1.53 2.25
CA GLY A 53 8.99 -0.63 2.50
C GLY A 53 9.32 0.53 3.44
N GLU A 54 10.23 0.34 4.39
CA GLU A 54 10.76 1.43 5.23
C GLU A 54 11.53 2.46 4.42
N LYS A 55 12.45 2.01 3.56
CA LYS A 55 13.22 2.90 2.69
C LYS A 55 12.33 3.65 1.70
N ASP A 56 11.30 2.99 1.19
CA ASP A 56 10.35 3.59 0.26
C ASP A 56 9.41 4.59 0.98
N ALA A 57 9.01 4.31 2.23
CA ALA A 57 8.25 5.24 3.06
C ALA A 57 9.08 6.48 3.44
N ASP A 58 10.36 6.31 3.79
CA ASP A 58 11.28 7.42 4.04
C ASP A 58 11.46 8.30 2.79
N SER A 59 11.42 7.70 1.59
CA SER A 59 11.43 8.45 0.33
C SER A 59 10.11 9.21 0.06
N TYR A 60 8.98 8.69 0.57
CA TYR A 60 7.66 9.31 0.44
C TYR A 60 7.46 10.49 1.40
N ILE A 61 8.12 10.49 2.57
CA ILE A 61 8.12 11.60 3.53
C ILE A 61 8.83 12.85 2.97
N GLY A 62 9.61 12.72 1.87
CA GLY A 62 10.20 13.85 1.15
C GLY A 62 9.32 14.47 0.06
N SER A 63 8.15 13.88 -0.25
CA SER A 63 7.18 14.49 -1.15
C SER A 63 6.04 15.09 -0.34
N GLU A 64 6.10 16.40 -0.11
CA GLU A 64 4.95 17.17 0.34
C GLU A 64 3.73 16.77 -0.50
N PRO A 65 2.58 16.43 0.10
CA PRO A 65 1.38 16.26 -0.68
C PRO A 65 1.10 17.60 -1.33
N CYS A 66 1.05 17.65 -2.66
CA CYS A 66 0.34 18.71 -3.35
C CYS A 66 -1.12 18.61 -2.88
N ALA A 67 -1.45 19.31 -1.81
CA ALA A 67 -2.79 19.60 -1.39
C ALA A 67 -3.46 20.29 -2.58
N ARG A 68 -4.22 19.51 -3.37
CA ARG A 68 -5.12 20.10 -4.35
C ARG A 68 -6.18 20.82 -3.53
N SER A 69 -6.02 22.15 -3.43
CA SER A 69 -7.07 23.07 -3.01
C SER A 69 -8.37 22.68 -3.72
N LEU A 70 -9.28 22.03 -2.99
CA LEU A 70 -10.67 21.91 -3.38
C LEU A 70 -11.36 23.24 -3.03
N THR A 71 -10.95 24.32 -3.70
CA THR A 71 -11.83 25.47 -3.90
C THR A 71 -12.74 25.14 -5.07
N SER A 72 -13.72 24.28 -4.82
CA SER A 72 -14.91 24.20 -5.67
C SER A 72 -15.91 25.17 -5.05
N ASP A 73 -16.03 26.35 -5.63
CA ASP A 73 -17.17 27.24 -5.41
C ASP A 73 -18.46 26.47 -5.72
N VAL A 74 -19.05 25.86 -4.69
CA VAL A 74 -20.43 25.38 -4.77
C VAL A 74 -21.31 26.60 -4.66
N SER A 75 -21.55 27.22 -5.83
CA SER A 75 -22.60 28.20 -6.05
C SER A 75 -23.91 27.63 -5.49
N LYS A 76 -24.36 28.19 -4.37
CA LYS A 76 -25.67 27.92 -3.76
C LYS A 76 -26.74 28.41 -4.73
N THR A 77 -27.09 27.58 -5.70
CA THR A 77 -28.30 27.76 -6.48
C THR A 77 -29.46 27.22 -5.66
N THR A 78 -30.27 28.18 -5.21
CA THR A 78 -31.59 28.01 -4.60
C THR A 78 -32.41 26.99 -5.39
N ILE A 79 -32.83 25.92 -4.74
CA ILE A 79 -33.95 25.10 -5.23
C ILE A 79 -35.09 25.36 -4.26
N PHE A 80 -36.12 26.06 -4.76
CA PHE A 80 -37.43 26.15 -4.12
C PHE A 80 -38.13 24.80 -4.26
N ASP A 81 -38.67 24.30 -3.15
CA ASP A 81 -40.09 23.94 -3.02
C ASP A 81 -40.50 24.10 -1.54
#